data_AF-A0A6B2GGE0-F1
#
_entry.id   AF-A0A6B2GGE0-F1
#
_cell.length_a   1.000
_cell.length_b   1.000
_cell.length_c   1.000
_cell.angle_alpha   90.00
_cell.angle_beta   90.00
_cell.angle_gamma   90.00
#
_symmetry.space_group_name_H-M   'P 1'
#
loop_
_entity.id
_entity.type
_entity.pdbx_description
1 polymer ?
#
loop_
_entity_poly.entity_id
_entity_poly.type
_entity_poly.pdbx_seq_one_letter_code
_entity_poly.pdbx_strand_id
1 'polypeptide(L)'
;IYWYNMPPILKQWFDKVLTYGFAFGSGSIMTHKSILASVTLGSPESSYADGELERLLLPIQASANFCKLNYLKPIASYGIYYMPNRGEMDLKPVLASAEAHAAKLKSFITNFKLN
;
A
#
# COMPACT_ATOMS: atom_id res chain seq x y z
N ILE A 1 -7.28 -1.77 -0.72
CA ILE A 1 -7.24 -3.19 -0.31
C ILE A 1 -8.41 -3.91 -0.98
N TYR A 2 -8.16 -5.07 -1.59
CA TYR A 2 -9.16 -5.85 -2.31
C TYR A 2 -9.23 -7.21 -1.61
N TRP A 3 -10.38 -7.55 -1.01
CA TRP A 3 -10.55 -8.76 -0.20
C TRP A 3 -9.37 -9.01 0.75
N TYR A 4 -9.07 -8.01 1.60
CA TYR A 4 -8.03 -8.11 2.62
C TYR A 4 -6.62 -8.41 2.05
N ASN A 5 -6.39 -8.09 0.77
CA ASN A 5 -5.12 -8.31 0.07
C ASN A 5 -4.84 -7.23 -1.01
N MET A 6 -3.75 -7.39 -1.75
CA MET A 6 -3.44 -6.63 -2.95
C MET A 6 -4.38 -7.02 -4.12
N PRO A 7 -4.64 -6.10 -5.06
CA PRO A 7 -5.38 -6.44 -6.28
C PRO A 7 -4.68 -7.52 -7.12
N PRO A 8 -5.43 -8.36 -7.87
CA PRO A 8 -4.84 -9.42 -8.70
C PRO A 8 -3.79 -8.91 -9.69
N ILE A 9 -4.01 -7.75 -10.30
CA ILE A 9 -3.07 -7.15 -11.25
C ILE A 9 -1.75 -6.74 -10.60
N LEU A 10 -1.77 -6.28 -9.35
CA LEU A 10 -0.56 -5.97 -8.60
C LEU A 10 0.20 -7.26 -8.24
N LYS A 11 -0.53 -8.32 -7.86
CA LYS A 11 0.09 -9.62 -7.61
C LYS A 11 0.74 -10.20 -8.86
N GLN A 12 0.09 -10.07 -10.01
CA GLN A 12 0.67 -10.48 -11.29
C GLN A 12 1.94 -9.69 -11.61
N TRP A 13 1.97 -8.39 -11.32
CA TRP A 13 3.19 -7.59 -11.47
C TRP A 13 4.32 -8.11 -10.56
N PHE A 14 4.03 -8.42 -9.29
CA PHE A 14 5.00 -9.04 -8.38
C PHE A 14 5.58 -10.32 -8.99
N ASP A 15 4.72 -11.21 -9.51
CA ASP A 15 5.13 -12.50 -10.08
C ASP A 15 5.95 -12.37 -11.36
N LYS A 16 5.75 -11.30 -12.13
CA LYS A 16 6.45 -11.07 -13.41
C LYS A 16 7.72 -10.25 -13.28
N VAL A 17 7.80 -9.36 -12.28
CA VAL A 17 8.87 -8.36 -12.18
C VAL A 17 9.86 -8.70 -11.06
N LEU A 18 9.43 -9.36 -9.98
CA LEU A 18 10.35 -9.76 -8.91
C LEU A 18 11.08 -11.05 -9.30
N THR A 19 11.99 -10.96 -10.27
CA THR A 19 12.72 -12.11 -10.82
C THR A 19 14.12 -12.26 -10.23
N TYR A 20 14.69 -13.47 -10.37
CA TYR A 20 16.08 -13.76 -9.99
C TYR A 20 17.05 -12.84 -10.74
N GLY A 21 18.09 -12.37 -10.04
CA GLY A 21 19.13 -11.49 -10.60
C GLY A 21 18.70 -10.02 -10.73
N PHE A 22 17.41 -9.71 -10.58
CA PHE A 22 16.90 -8.34 -10.53
C PHE A 22 16.43 -7.98 -9.11
N ALA A 23 15.43 -8.70 -8.61
CA ALA A 23 14.80 -8.42 -7.31
C ALA A 23 15.38 -9.26 -6.18
N PHE A 24 15.76 -10.51 -6.44
CA PHE A 24 16.31 -11.42 -5.44
C PHE A 24 17.39 -12.33 -6.05
N GLY A 25 18.06 -13.11 -5.20
CA GLY A 25 19.12 -14.02 -5.63
C GLY A 25 20.45 -13.33 -5.91
N SER A 26 21.38 -14.06 -6.53
CA SER A 26 22.71 -13.54 -6.85
C SER A 26 22.61 -12.43 -7.90
N GLY A 27 23.31 -11.32 -7.68
CA GLY A 27 23.29 -10.15 -8.58
C GLY A 27 22.08 -9.23 -8.45
N SER A 28 21.18 -9.44 -7.47
CA SER A 28 20.03 -8.56 -7.25
C SER A 28 20.44 -7.10 -7.04
N ILE A 29 19.91 -6.22 -7.90
CA ILE A 29 20.12 -4.77 -7.85
C ILE A 29 19.11 -4.05 -6.95
N MET A 30 18.10 -4.76 -6.46
CA MET A 30 17.04 -4.20 -5.62
C MET A 30 17.40 -4.21 -4.13
N THR A 31 18.44 -4.95 -3.72
CA THR A 31 18.90 -5.04 -2.33
C THR A 31 19.03 -3.65 -1.68
N HIS A 32 18.53 -3.48 -0.45
CA HIS A 32 18.53 -2.25 0.34
C HIS A 32 17.69 -1.07 -0.22
N LYS A 33 17.01 -1.23 -1.36
CA LYS A 33 15.98 -0.26 -1.74
C LYS A 33 14.79 -0.35 -0.80
N SER A 34 14.02 0.72 -0.70
CA SER A 34 12.84 0.77 0.17
C SER A 34 11.56 0.52 -0.60
N ILE A 35 10.59 -0.10 0.07
CA ILE A 35 9.23 -0.31 -0.45
C ILE A 35 8.22 0.20 0.57
N LEU A 36 7.22 0.94 0.08
CA LEU A 36 6.14 1.50 0.87
C LEU A 36 4.80 1.00 0.33
N ALA A 37 3.97 0.43 1.19
CA ALA A 37 2.56 0.19 0.86
C ALA A 37 1.73 1.46 1.12
N SER A 38 1.16 2.03 0.06
CA SER A 38 0.15 3.10 0.13
C SER A 38 -1.19 2.51 -0.28
N VAL A 39 -2.15 2.48 0.65
CA VAL A 39 -3.40 1.74 0.49
C VAL A 39 -4.62 2.56 0.92
N THR A 40 -5.75 2.26 0.31
CA THR A 40 -7.07 2.76 0.72
C THR A 40 -7.95 1.61 1.18
N LEU A 41 -8.80 1.88 2.16
CA LEU A 41 -9.77 0.95 2.71
C LEU A 41 -11.16 1.58 2.67
N GLY A 42 -12.17 0.78 2.33
CA GLY A 42 -13.55 1.26 2.19
C GLY A 42 -14.23 1.54 3.53
N SER A 43 -14.08 0.62 4.49
CA SER A 43 -14.63 0.79 5.84
C SER A 43 -13.85 1.84 6.65
N PRO A 44 -14.47 2.48 7.65
CA PRO A 44 -13.78 3.40 8.57
C PRO A 44 -12.70 2.68 9.38
N GLU A 45 -11.76 3.44 9.93
CA GLU A 45 -10.63 2.91 10.71
C GLU A 45 -11.11 2.11 11.94
N SER A 46 -12.19 2.55 12.58
CA SER A 46 -12.82 1.88 13.73
C SER A 46 -13.37 0.48 13.42
N SER A 47 -13.45 0.08 12.15
CA SER A 47 -13.83 -1.28 11.75
C SER A 47 -12.68 -2.28 11.83
N TYR A 48 -11.45 -1.82 12.09
CA TYR A 48 -10.25 -2.64 12.14
C TYR A 48 -9.67 -2.64 13.56
N ALA A 49 -9.17 -3.78 14.00
CA ALA A 49 -8.44 -3.89 15.25
C ALA A 49 -7.06 -3.22 15.15
N ASP A 50 -6.49 -2.88 16.29
CA ASP A 50 -5.13 -2.34 16.37
C ASP A 50 -4.13 -3.30 15.71
N GLY A 51 -3.31 -2.77 14.79
CA GLY A 51 -2.33 -3.55 14.04
C GLY A 51 -2.90 -4.46 12.95
N GLU A 52 -4.22 -4.43 12.71
CA GLU A 52 -4.84 -5.26 11.67
C GLU A 52 -4.33 -4.89 10.28
N LEU A 53 -4.13 -3.60 9.99
CA LEU A 53 -3.57 -3.15 8.71
C LEU A 53 -2.19 -3.78 8.44
N GLU A 54 -1.29 -3.76 9.41
CA GLU A 54 0.03 -4.36 9.30
C GLU A 54 -0.07 -5.87 9.06
N ARG A 55 -1.02 -6.55 9.72
CA ARG A 55 -1.29 -7.98 9.49
C ARG A 55 -1.79 -8.26 8.07
N LEU A 56 -2.67 -7.42 7.54
CA LEU A 56 -3.18 -7.55 6.16
C LEU A 56 -2.07 -7.40 5.11
N LEU A 57 -1.00 -6.67 5.44
CA LEU A 57 0.11 -6.39 4.54
C LEU A 57 1.32 -7.32 4.74
N LEU A 58 1.24 -8.31 5.63
CA LEU A 58 2.31 -9.30 5.84
C LEU A 58 2.81 -9.98 4.57
N PRO A 59 1.98 -10.34 3.56
CA PRO A 59 2.49 -10.91 2.32
C PRO A 59 3.40 -9.95 1.53
N ILE A 60 3.12 -8.64 1.57
CA ILE A 60 3.99 -7.63 0.96
C ILE A 60 5.29 -7.52 1.73
N GLN A 61 5.22 -7.47 3.06
CA GLN A 61 6.41 -7.44 3.91
C GLN A 61 7.28 -8.69 3.71
N ALA A 62 6.69 -9.88 3.61
CA ALA A 62 7.40 -11.12 3.34
C ALA A 62 8.11 -11.09 1.98
N SER A 63 7.43 -10.60 0.93
CA SER A 63 8.02 -10.43 -0.40
C SER A 63 9.17 -9.42 -0.37
N ALA A 64 9.01 -8.32 0.36
CA ALA A 64 10.04 -7.30 0.55
C ALA A 64 11.28 -7.88 1.25
N ASN A 65 11.08 -8.61 2.35
CA ASN A 65 12.15 -9.27 3.10
C ASN A 65 12.92 -10.27 2.23
N PHE A 66 12.21 -11.07 1.43
CA PHE A 66 12.83 -12.01 0.50
C PHE A 66 13.71 -11.30 -0.55
N CYS A 67 13.25 -10.14 -1.04
CA CYS A 67 14.01 -9.28 -1.96
C CYS A 67 15.05 -8.40 -1.25
N LYS A 68 15.23 -8.54 0.07
CA LYS A 68 16.10 -7.70 0.90
C LYS A 68 15.81 -6.20 0.77
N LEU A 69 14.54 -5.85 0.60
CA LEU A 69 14.05 -4.48 0.58
C LEU A 69 13.81 -3.98 2.02
N ASN A 70 14.01 -2.69 2.24
CA ASN A 70 13.61 -2.01 3.46
C ASN A 70 12.09 -1.78 3.41
N TYR A 71 11.32 -2.61 4.13
CA TYR A 71 9.87 -2.45 4.24
C TYR A 71 9.54 -1.27 5.16
N LEU A 72 8.85 -0.26 4.61
CA LEU A 72 8.49 0.96 5.31
C LEU A 72 7.11 0.83 5.96
N LYS A 73 6.88 1.58 7.04
CA LYS A 73 5.56 1.65 7.70
C LYS A 73 4.49 2.06 6.67
N PRO A 74 3.41 1.29 6.49
CA PRO A 74 2.38 1.59 5.50
C PRO A 74 1.71 2.94 5.71
N ILE A 75 1.22 3.52 4.61
CA ILE A 75 0.33 4.67 4.62
C ILE A 75 -1.06 4.20 4.21
N ALA A 76 -2.04 4.37 5.09
CA ALA A 76 -3.44 4.09 4.81
C ALA A 76 -4.33 5.32 4.91
N SER A 77 -5.43 5.29 4.16
CA SER A 77 -6.65 6.07 4.41
C SER A 77 -7.86 5.13 4.45
N TYR A 78 -8.75 5.38 5.39
CA TYR A 78 -9.96 4.60 5.64
C TYR A 78 -11.21 5.37 5.20
N GLY A 79 -12.35 4.69 5.13
CA GLY A 79 -13.61 5.32 4.72
C GLY A 79 -13.67 5.75 3.25
N ILE A 80 -12.76 5.24 2.41
CA ILE A 80 -12.69 5.61 0.98
C ILE A 80 -13.65 4.73 0.19
N TYR A 81 -14.92 5.11 0.20
CA TYR A 81 -15.98 4.39 -0.50
C TYR A 81 -17.01 5.37 -1.06
N TYR A 82 -17.36 5.17 -2.32
CA TYR A 82 -18.42 5.90 -3.01
C TYR A 82 -19.17 4.93 -3.91
N MET A 83 -20.50 4.93 -3.83
CA MET A 83 -21.34 4.22 -4.80
C MET A 83 -22.33 5.21 -5.41
N PRO A 84 -22.17 5.58 -6.69
CA PRO A 84 -22.97 6.63 -7.33
C PRO A 84 -24.48 6.34 -7.37
N ASN A 85 -24.87 5.06 -7.30
CA ASN A 85 -26.27 4.63 -7.40
C ASN A 85 -26.84 4.10 -6.08
N ARG A 86 -26.19 4.40 -4.93
CA ARG A 86 -26.63 3.92 -3.61
C ARG A 86 -26.92 5.11 -2.69
N GLY A 87 -28.15 5.62 -2.75
CA GLY A 87 -28.63 6.72 -1.90
C GLY A 87 -27.94 8.06 -2.21
N GLU A 88 -28.18 9.05 -1.33
CA GLU A 88 -27.57 10.38 -1.39
C GLU A 88 -26.17 10.39 -0.76
N MET A 89 -25.23 9.59 -1.30
CA MET A 89 -23.83 9.73 -0.89
C MET A 89 -23.22 10.99 -1.52
N ASP A 90 -22.78 11.93 -0.69
CA ASP A 90 -21.99 13.07 -1.14
C ASP A 90 -20.59 12.60 -1.57
N LEU A 91 -20.18 12.99 -2.76
CA LEU A 91 -18.86 12.69 -3.32
C LEU A 91 -17.76 13.57 -2.68
N LYS A 92 -18.12 14.76 -2.18
CA LYS A 92 -17.14 15.75 -1.67
C LYS A 92 -16.25 15.20 -0.54
N PRO A 93 -16.77 14.49 0.49
CA PRO A 93 -15.92 13.93 1.54
C PRO A 93 -14.92 12.89 1.04
N VAL A 94 -15.30 12.12 0.02
CA VAL A 94 -14.42 11.10 -0.59
C VAL A 94 -13.29 11.77 -1.37
N LEU A 95 -13.59 12.84 -2.11
CA LEU A 95 -12.57 13.64 -2.80
C LEU A 95 -11.60 14.30 -1.81
N ALA A 96 -12.12 14.93 -0.75
CA ALA A 96 -11.29 15.51 0.30
C ALA A 96 -10.38 14.47 0.97
N SER A 97 -10.89 13.26 1.20
CA SER A 97 -10.11 12.16 1.77
C SER A 97 -9.01 11.66 0.82
N ALA A 98 -9.28 11.65 -0.49
CA ALA A 98 -8.30 11.32 -1.51
C ALA A 98 -7.17 12.37 -1.58
N GLU A 99 -7.50 13.67 -1.53
CA GLU A 99 -6.53 14.76 -1.46
C GLU A 99 -5.67 14.68 -0.20
N ALA A 100 -6.29 14.40 0.96
CA ALA A 100 -5.57 14.19 2.21
C ALA A 100 -4.61 12.99 2.14
N HIS A 101 -5.02 11.89 1.51
CA HIS A 101 -4.13 10.74 1.28
C HIS A 101 -2.92 11.13 0.41
N ALA A 102 -3.16 11.84 -0.70
CA ALA A 102 -2.10 12.30 -1.59
C ALA A 102 -1.14 13.25 -0.87
N ALA A 103 -1.65 14.17 -0.05
CA ALA A 103 -0.82 15.08 0.76
C ALA A 103 0.04 14.32 1.78
N LYS A 104 -0.52 13.31 2.47
CA LYS A 104 0.20 12.44 3.40
C LYS A 104 1.33 11.68 2.71
N LEU A 105 1.06 11.10 1.54
CA LEU A 105 2.06 10.39 0.75
C LEU A 105 3.14 11.34 0.22
N LYS A 106 2.77 12.51 -0.30
CA LYS A 106 3.71 13.52 -0.78
C LYS A 106 4.63 14.00 0.34
N SER A 107 4.07 14.29 1.50
CA SER A 107 4.84 14.68 2.69
C SER A 107 5.81 13.58 3.09
N PHE A 108 5.38 12.32 3.11
CA PHE A 108 6.26 11.19 3.37
C PHE A 108 7.43 11.14 2.38
N ILE A 109 7.15 11.13 1.08
CA ILE A 109 8.18 11.04 0.03
C ILE A 109 9.16 12.22 0.10
N THR A 110 8.67 13.43 0.35
CA THR A 110 9.50 14.65 0.40
C THR A 110 10.48 14.62 1.59
N ASN A 111 10.05 14.04 2.72
CA ASN A 111 10.87 13.92 3.92
C ASN A 111 11.69 12.61 3.96
N PHE A 112 11.39 11.67 3.06
CA PHE A 112 12.09 10.41 2.97
C PHE A 112 13.46 10.64 2.32
N LYS A 113 14.50 10.69 3.16
CA LYS A 113 15.88 10.72 2.68
C LYS A 113 16.23 9.36 2.08
N LEU A 114 16.56 9.36 0.78
CA LEU A 114 17.24 8.24 0.17
C LEU A 114 18.65 8.19 0.78
N ASN A 115 18.95 7.14 1.52
CA ASN A 115 20.32 6.82 1.93
C ASN A 115 21.11 6.32 0.72
#